data_AF-A0A7C8AL29-F1
#
_entry.id   AF-A0A7C8AL29-F1
#
_cell.length_a   1.000
_cell.length_b   1.000
_cell.length_c   1.000
_cell.angle_alpha   90.00
_cell.angle_beta   90.00
_cell.angle_gamma   90.00
#
_symmetry.space_group_name_H-M   'P 1'
#
loop_
_entity.id
_entity.type
_entity.pdbx_description
1 polymer ?
#
loop_
_entity_poly.entity_id
_entity_poly.type
_entity_poly.pdbx_seq_one_letter_code
_entity_poly.pdbx_strand_id
1 'polypeptide(L)'
;RIDKAGSGGMCIQANNFLAGMCMAYGWQARLVNIVAHETCEVWNDDYGKWIYLDGYHVNHYVYDVETGEPLSVLDMHQRLLDLLYPDRPIDWMKDEFGAVPEDVQLPVGLGVPGPRRALHGGFELAAFARMLPRNNWYEKPFPLPLTHGCTWWPWDGYINWYDDRTPPKRQYSRHTDRPQDMWPELNRVHVDATSAWGTDRLFLRFDTYTPNFSHYEVNVDEQGWKTTDSRWCWLLHPGKNVLEVRAVNKLGAAGKPTVVCINQAPP
;
A
#
# COMPACT_ATOMS: atom_id res chain seq x y z
N ARG A 1 -8.95 9.35 -38.88
CA ARG A 1 -8.13 9.09 -37.66
C ARG A 1 -9.00 8.35 -36.65
N ILE A 2 -9.50 7.16 -37.03
CA ILE A 2 -10.36 6.29 -36.20
C ILE A 2 -9.48 5.33 -35.39
N ASP A 3 -8.30 5.01 -35.92
CA ASP A 3 -7.31 4.10 -35.32
C ASP A 3 -6.55 4.68 -34.13
N LYS A 4 -6.94 5.88 -33.66
CA LYS A 4 -6.45 6.51 -32.42
C LYS A 4 -7.54 6.77 -31.38
N ALA A 5 -8.80 6.42 -31.66
CA ALA A 5 -9.86 6.50 -30.67
C ALA A 5 -9.59 5.44 -29.59
N GLY A 6 -9.10 5.88 -28.43
CA GLY A 6 -8.66 4.99 -27.33
C GLY A 6 -7.16 4.72 -27.27
N SER A 7 -6.35 5.13 -28.27
CA SER A 7 -4.89 5.09 -28.16
C SER A 7 -4.38 6.44 -27.63
N GLY A 8 -4.33 6.59 -26.31
CA GLY A 8 -3.88 7.80 -25.64
C GLY A 8 -4.37 7.87 -24.19
N GLY A 9 -3.67 8.62 -23.36
CA GLY A 9 -3.93 8.81 -21.94
C GLY A 9 -2.70 9.39 -21.25
N MET A 10 -2.91 10.16 -20.20
CA MET A 10 -1.84 10.56 -19.27
C MET A 10 -1.63 9.43 -18.26
N CYS A 11 -0.57 9.52 -17.49
CA CYS A 11 -0.22 8.55 -16.45
C CYS A 11 -1.38 8.25 -15.50
N ILE A 12 -2.15 9.26 -15.10
CA ILE A 12 -3.33 9.06 -14.27
C ILE A 12 -4.38 8.11 -14.86
N GLN A 13 -4.70 8.18 -16.16
CA GLN A 13 -5.71 7.30 -16.73
C GLN A 13 -5.22 5.85 -16.75
N ALA A 14 -3.94 5.64 -17.09
CA ALA A 14 -3.34 4.31 -17.11
C ALA A 14 -3.30 3.69 -15.70
N ASN A 15 -2.84 4.46 -14.71
CA ASN A 15 -2.71 3.98 -13.34
C ASN A 15 -4.05 3.84 -12.60
N ASN A 16 -5.05 4.67 -12.93
CA ASN A 16 -6.40 4.47 -12.40
C ASN A 16 -7.04 3.20 -12.96
N PHE A 17 -6.78 2.90 -14.24
CA PHE A 17 -7.22 1.67 -14.88
C PHE A 17 -6.55 0.43 -14.28
N LEU A 18 -5.24 0.47 -14.09
CA LEU A 18 -4.51 -0.59 -13.41
C LEU A 18 -5.04 -0.82 -11.99
N ALA A 19 -5.22 0.24 -11.19
CA ALA A 19 -5.82 0.14 -9.85
C ALA A 19 -7.23 -0.46 -9.89
N GLY A 20 -8.06 -0.06 -10.86
CA GLY A 20 -9.39 -0.63 -11.09
C GLY A 20 -9.36 -2.13 -11.38
N MET A 21 -8.43 -2.58 -12.22
CA MET A 21 -8.22 -4.00 -12.48
C MET A 21 -7.84 -4.76 -11.21
N CYS A 22 -6.87 -4.27 -10.44
CA CYS A 22 -6.48 -4.89 -9.16
C CYS A 22 -7.68 -5.04 -8.22
N MET A 23 -8.51 -3.99 -8.08
CA MET A 23 -9.71 -4.03 -7.24
C MET A 23 -10.76 -5.02 -7.74
N ALA A 24 -10.89 -5.23 -9.05
CA ALA A 24 -11.78 -6.24 -9.62
C ALA A 24 -11.37 -7.69 -9.25
N TYR A 25 -10.09 -7.92 -8.95
CA TYR A 25 -9.56 -9.19 -8.43
C TYR A 25 -9.51 -9.26 -6.89
N GLY A 26 -10.02 -8.25 -6.19
CA GLY A 26 -10.03 -8.22 -4.73
C GLY A 26 -8.81 -7.57 -4.08
N TRP A 27 -7.83 -7.12 -4.86
CA TRP A 27 -6.66 -6.42 -4.31
C TRP A 27 -6.94 -4.94 -4.17
N GLN A 28 -6.79 -4.43 -2.96
CA GLN A 28 -7.02 -3.01 -2.70
C GLN A 28 -5.95 -2.19 -3.39
N ALA A 29 -6.38 -1.23 -4.20
CA ALA A 29 -5.50 -0.36 -4.96
C ALA A 29 -6.01 1.08 -4.91
N ARG A 30 -5.12 2.02 -5.18
CA ARG A 30 -5.43 3.45 -5.19
C ARG A 30 -4.48 4.24 -6.07
N LEU A 31 -4.90 5.44 -6.43
CA LEU A 31 -4.04 6.42 -7.07
C LEU A 31 -3.17 7.14 -6.03
N VAL A 32 -1.90 7.36 -6.38
CA VAL A 32 -0.97 8.19 -5.64
C VAL A 32 -0.30 9.16 -6.61
N ASN A 33 -0.30 10.44 -6.28
CA ASN A 33 0.40 11.45 -7.05
C ASN A 33 1.78 11.64 -6.43
N ILE A 34 2.80 11.61 -7.28
CA ILE A 34 4.17 11.95 -6.94
C ILE A 34 4.60 13.21 -7.71
N VAL A 35 5.87 13.62 -7.64
CA VAL A 35 6.32 14.81 -8.38
C VAL A 35 6.06 14.62 -9.88
N ALA A 36 5.27 15.52 -10.47
CA ALA A 36 4.97 15.58 -11.91
C ALA A 36 4.44 14.27 -12.54
N HIS A 37 3.90 13.34 -11.74
CA HIS A 37 3.44 12.04 -12.21
C HIS A 37 2.37 11.43 -11.30
N GLU A 38 1.49 10.60 -11.87
CA GLU A 38 0.48 9.84 -11.11
C GLU A 38 0.67 8.34 -11.32
N THR A 39 0.68 7.61 -10.21
CA THR A 39 0.95 6.19 -10.12
C THR A 39 -0.15 5.49 -9.35
N CYS A 40 -0.05 4.18 -9.16
CA CYS A 40 -0.91 3.47 -8.24
C CYS A 40 -0.10 2.75 -7.16
N GLU A 41 -0.74 2.56 -6.01
CA GLU A 41 -0.27 1.61 -5.02
C GLU A 41 -1.29 0.49 -4.88
N VAL A 42 -0.79 -0.73 -4.69
CA VAL A 42 -1.61 -1.92 -4.47
C VAL A 42 -1.19 -2.56 -3.16
N TRP A 43 -2.15 -2.90 -2.31
CA TRP A 43 -1.92 -3.68 -1.11
C TRP A 43 -1.57 -5.12 -1.50
N ASN A 44 -0.44 -5.60 -1.00
CA ASN A 44 -0.01 -6.98 -1.20
C ASN A 44 -0.04 -7.73 0.13
N ASP A 45 -0.83 -8.80 0.16
CA ASP A 45 -1.05 -9.61 1.35
C ASP A 45 0.15 -10.52 1.70
N ASP A 46 1.03 -10.86 0.75
CA ASP A 46 2.24 -11.65 1.05
C ASP A 46 3.25 -10.82 1.86
N TYR A 47 3.48 -9.57 1.45
CA TYR A 47 4.34 -8.64 2.18
C TYR A 47 3.63 -7.99 3.37
N GLY A 48 2.30 -7.80 3.30
CA GLY A 48 1.54 -7.07 4.30
C GLY A 48 1.83 -5.56 4.25
N LYS A 49 2.02 -5.02 3.05
CA LYS A 49 2.30 -3.60 2.81
C LYS A 49 1.76 -3.12 1.46
N TRP A 50 1.70 -1.81 1.29
CA TRP A 50 1.44 -1.18 -0.01
C TRP A 50 2.68 -1.30 -0.91
N ILE A 51 2.45 -1.47 -2.21
CA ILE A 51 3.51 -1.56 -3.22
C ILE A 51 3.21 -0.55 -4.32
N TYR A 52 4.22 0.21 -4.70
CA TYR A 52 4.24 1.05 -5.90
C TYR A 52 4.13 0.20 -7.16
N LEU A 53 3.16 0.55 -8.01
CA LEU A 53 3.03 0.03 -9.37
C LEU A 53 2.76 1.18 -10.34
N ASP A 54 3.34 1.09 -11.52
CA ASP A 54 3.11 2.06 -12.58
C ASP A 54 2.89 1.38 -13.93
N GLY A 55 1.64 1.45 -14.40
CA GLY A 55 1.18 0.94 -15.68
C GLY A 55 1.39 1.90 -16.86
N TYR A 56 2.07 3.03 -16.65
CA TYR A 56 2.36 3.98 -17.72
C TYR A 56 3.66 3.63 -18.45
N HIS A 57 3.62 3.68 -19.79
CA HIS A 57 4.71 3.34 -20.73
C HIS A 57 5.24 1.90 -20.72
N VAL A 58 5.94 1.47 -19.67
CA VAL A 58 6.68 0.19 -19.68
C VAL A 58 6.20 -0.83 -18.67
N ASN A 59 5.21 -0.49 -17.84
CA ASN A 59 4.78 -1.27 -16.67
C ASN A 59 5.94 -1.55 -15.72
N HIS A 60 5.96 -1.00 -14.52
CA HIS A 60 7.06 -1.27 -13.61
C HIS A 60 6.68 -1.20 -12.15
N TYR A 61 7.58 -1.73 -11.33
CA TYR A 61 7.61 -1.56 -9.88
C TYR A 61 9.04 -1.26 -9.45
N VAL A 62 9.18 -0.70 -8.25
CA VAL A 62 10.48 -0.40 -7.64
C VAL A 62 10.70 -1.38 -6.50
N TYR A 63 11.91 -1.91 -6.39
CA TYR A 63 12.29 -2.82 -5.32
C TYR A 63 13.60 -2.40 -4.65
N ASP A 64 13.81 -2.86 -3.44
CA ASP A 64 15.03 -2.68 -2.68
C ASP A 64 16.13 -3.61 -3.21
N VAL A 65 17.31 -3.08 -3.56
CA VAL A 65 18.37 -3.91 -4.17
C VAL A 65 19.00 -4.92 -3.21
N GLU A 66 18.94 -4.67 -1.90
CA GLU A 66 19.54 -5.55 -0.90
C GLU A 66 18.61 -6.72 -0.56
N THR A 67 17.33 -6.43 -0.39
CA THR A 67 16.33 -7.42 0.05
C THR A 67 15.54 -8.03 -1.10
N GLY A 68 15.49 -7.37 -2.26
CA GLY A 68 14.63 -7.73 -3.38
C GLY A 68 13.15 -7.41 -3.15
N GLU A 69 12.80 -6.81 -2.01
CA GLU A 69 11.40 -6.53 -1.68
C GLU A 69 10.86 -5.34 -2.49
N PRO A 70 9.60 -5.40 -2.97
CA PRO A 70 8.95 -4.26 -3.59
C PRO A 70 8.74 -3.13 -2.58
N LEU A 71 8.76 -1.89 -3.06
CA LEU A 71 8.68 -0.68 -2.24
C LEU A 71 7.33 0.01 -2.40
N SER A 72 6.85 0.64 -1.32
CA SER A 72 5.79 1.66 -1.37
C SER A 72 6.35 3.02 -1.79
N VAL A 73 5.46 3.97 -2.09
CA VAL A 73 5.87 5.38 -2.30
C VAL A 73 6.53 5.96 -1.04
N LEU A 74 6.10 5.55 0.16
CA LEU A 74 6.72 6.00 1.42
C LEU A 74 8.15 5.46 1.55
N ASP A 75 8.38 4.18 1.22
CA ASP A 75 9.72 3.59 1.29
C ASP A 75 10.66 4.26 0.27
N MET A 76 10.15 4.50 -0.95
CA MET A 76 10.87 5.25 -2.00
C MET A 76 11.18 6.66 -1.55
N HIS A 77 10.22 7.35 -0.91
CA HIS A 77 10.38 8.70 -0.38
C HIS A 77 11.52 8.76 0.65
N GLN A 78 11.50 7.89 1.65
CA GLN A 78 12.52 7.85 2.69
C GLN A 78 13.92 7.59 2.10
N ARG A 79 14.03 6.62 1.18
CA ARG A 79 15.29 6.31 0.49
C ARG A 79 15.82 7.46 -0.37
N LEU A 80 14.92 8.17 -1.05
CA LEU A 80 15.30 9.36 -1.83
C LEU A 80 15.85 10.45 -0.91
N LEU A 81 15.21 10.67 0.24
CA LEU A 81 15.66 11.67 1.21
C LEU A 81 17.00 11.28 1.85
N ASP A 82 17.19 10.02 2.21
CA ASP A 82 18.46 9.54 2.75
C ASP A 82 19.61 9.71 1.75
N LEU A 83 19.31 9.56 0.45
CA LEU A 83 20.29 9.68 -0.63
C LEU A 83 20.64 11.15 -0.97
N LEU A 84 19.62 12.01 -1.11
CA LEU A 84 19.79 13.35 -1.68
C LEU A 84 19.67 14.49 -0.66
N TYR A 85 19.01 14.23 0.47
CA TYR A 85 18.71 15.21 1.50
C TYR A 85 19.00 14.67 2.93
N PRO A 86 20.19 14.10 3.20
CA PRO A 86 20.47 13.44 4.48
C PRO A 86 20.42 14.39 5.67
N ASP A 87 20.92 15.61 5.50
CA ASP A 87 21.17 16.56 6.60
C ASP A 87 20.34 17.84 6.53
N ARG A 88 19.39 17.93 5.59
CA ARG A 88 18.59 19.14 5.39
C ARG A 88 17.20 18.87 4.83
N PRO A 89 16.23 19.75 5.10
CA PRO A 89 14.97 19.72 4.37
C PRO A 89 15.13 20.17 2.92
N ILE A 90 14.18 19.74 2.11
CA ILE A 90 13.94 20.20 0.75
C ILE A 90 13.49 21.67 0.77
N ASP A 91 14.14 22.50 -0.04
CA ASP A 91 13.68 23.84 -0.41
C ASP A 91 12.89 23.75 -1.70
N TRP A 92 11.56 23.69 -1.60
CA TRP A 92 10.64 23.55 -2.74
C TRP A 92 10.79 24.62 -3.83
N MET A 93 11.45 25.75 -3.53
CA MET A 93 11.65 26.85 -4.47
C MET A 93 13.00 26.79 -5.19
N LYS A 94 13.96 26.01 -4.70
CA LYS A 94 15.34 25.99 -5.20
C LYS A 94 15.81 24.61 -5.62
N ASP A 95 15.33 23.56 -4.97
CA ASP A 95 15.70 22.19 -5.29
C ASP A 95 14.96 21.72 -6.54
N GLU A 96 15.68 21.01 -7.41
CA GLU A 96 15.13 20.38 -8.61
C GLU A 96 14.75 18.92 -8.33
N PHE A 97 13.74 18.43 -9.06
CA PHE A 97 13.19 17.08 -8.89
C PHE A 97 13.06 16.38 -10.25
N GLY A 98 13.05 15.06 -10.23
CA GLY A 98 12.86 14.25 -11.44
C GLY A 98 14.14 13.85 -12.16
N ALA A 99 15.30 14.11 -11.56
CA ALA A 99 16.54 13.49 -11.96
C ALA A 99 17.39 13.20 -10.72
N VAL A 100 18.05 12.03 -10.72
CA VAL A 100 19.14 11.72 -9.79
C VAL A 100 20.45 11.89 -10.58
N PRO A 101 21.51 12.46 -10.01
CA PRO A 101 22.80 12.57 -10.69
C PRO A 101 23.31 11.21 -11.19
N GLU A 102 23.90 11.17 -12.38
CA GLU A 102 24.30 9.91 -13.05
C GLU A 102 25.39 9.13 -12.29
N ASP A 103 26.18 9.80 -11.47
CA ASP A 103 27.25 9.23 -10.66
C ASP A 103 26.76 8.61 -9.34
N VAL A 104 25.47 8.77 -9.02
CA VAL A 104 24.88 8.25 -7.79
C VAL A 104 24.36 6.83 -7.99
N GLN A 105 24.90 5.90 -7.21
CA GLN A 105 24.36 4.54 -7.15
C GLN A 105 23.01 4.54 -6.43
N LEU A 106 21.97 4.07 -7.11
CA LEU A 106 20.63 4.01 -6.55
C LEU A 106 20.51 2.85 -5.53
N PRO A 107 19.86 3.06 -4.37
CA PRO A 107 19.55 1.99 -3.42
C PRO A 107 18.33 1.15 -3.85
N VAL A 108 17.84 1.36 -5.08
CA VAL A 108 16.63 0.71 -5.60
C VAL A 108 16.86 0.15 -6.99
N GLY A 109 16.17 -0.94 -7.29
CA GLY A 109 16.11 -1.57 -8.60
C GLY A 109 14.74 -1.37 -9.25
N LEU A 110 14.71 -1.49 -10.57
CA LEU A 110 13.50 -1.35 -11.37
C LEU A 110 13.09 -2.71 -11.94
N GLY A 111 11.90 -3.18 -11.58
CA GLY A 111 11.30 -4.37 -12.15
C GLY A 111 10.45 -4.01 -13.36
N VAL A 112 10.89 -4.39 -14.57
CA VAL A 112 10.19 -4.11 -15.83
C VAL A 112 9.93 -5.43 -16.59
N PRO A 113 8.71 -5.69 -17.10
CA PRO A 113 8.46 -6.79 -18.00
C PRO A 113 9.01 -6.45 -19.40
N GLY A 114 10.05 -7.18 -19.80
CA GLY A 114 10.62 -7.09 -21.15
C GLY A 114 11.74 -6.04 -21.30
N PRO A 115 12.21 -5.81 -22.53
CA PRO A 115 13.47 -5.10 -22.78
C PRO A 115 13.36 -3.56 -22.79
N ARG A 116 12.16 -3.01 -22.59
CA ARG A 116 11.95 -1.55 -22.67
C ARG A 116 12.43 -0.86 -21.39
N ARG A 117 12.95 0.36 -21.53
CA ARG A 117 13.34 1.21 -20.41
C ARG A 117 12.21 2.18 -20.05
N ALA A 118 11.96 2.37 -18.77
CA ALA A 118 11.00 3.35 -18.29
C ALA A 118 11.47 4.77 -18.66
N LEU A 119 10.51 5.68 -18.92
CA LEU A 119 10.82 7.10 -19.11
C LEU A 119 11.24 7.77 -17.79
N HIS A 120 10.68 7.30 -16.68
CA HIS A 120 11.03 7.63 -15.30
C HIS A 120 10.95 6.33 -14.47
N GLY A 121 11.83 6.17 -13.49
CA GLY A 121 11.87 5.02 -12.58
C GLY A 121 10.95 5.16 -11.36
N GLY A 122 10.24 6.29 -11.24
CA GLY A 122 9.35 6.61 -10.13
C GLY A 122 10.08 7.06 -8.86
N PHE A 123 11.23 6.45 -8.56
CA PHE A 123 12.05 6.75 -7.38
C PHE A 123 12.49 8.21 -7.31
N GLU A 124 12.98 8.77 -8.42
CA GLU A 124 13.43 10.16 -8.56
C GLU A 124 12.29 11.19 -8.42
N LEU A 125 11.04 10.73 -8.47
CA LEU A 125 9.83 11.54 -8.32
C LEU A 125 9.21 11.40 -6.93
N ALA A 126 9.76 10.54 -6.06
CA ALA A 126 9.18 10.22 -4.75
C ALA A 126 9.38 11.31 -3.69
N ALA A 127 9.97 12.46 -4.02
CA ALA A 127 10.20 13.57 -3.07
C ALA A 127 8.90 14.17 -2.52
N PHE A 128 7.78 13.97 -3.20
CA PHE A 128 6.47 14.44 -2.76
C PHE A 128 5.44 13.35 -3.01
N ALA A 129 4.49 13.19 -2.08
CA ALA A 129 3.37 12.28 -2.22
C ALA A 129 2.07 12.95 -1.79
N ARG A 130 1.01 12.75 -2.57
CA ARG A 130 -0.36 13.08 -2.17
C ARG A 130 -1.32 12.04 -2.70
N MET A 131 -2.43 11.84 -2.00
CA MET A 131 -3.47 10.92 -2.46
C MET A 131 -4.85 11.51 -2.21
N LEU A 132 -5.84 11.01 -2.96
CA LEU A 132 -7.22 11.19 -2.57
C LEU A 132 -7.61 10.04 -1.63
N PRO A 133 -8.31 10.30 -0.52
CA PRO A 133 -8.75 9.26 0.41
C PRO A 133 -9.97 8.49 -0.15
N ARG A 134 -9.88 8.05 -1.41
CA ARG A 134 -10.88 7.24 -2.12
C ARG A 134 -10.25 6.52 -3.31
N ASN A 135 -10.83 5.37 -3.67
CA ASN A 135 -10.43 4.58 -4.83
C ASN A 135 -11.62 4.12 -5.70
N ASN A 136 -12.85 4.46 -5.36
CA ASN A 136 -14.07 3.99 -6.05
C ASN A 136 -14.49 4.83 -7.28
N TRP A 137 -13.53 5.28 -8.10
CA TRP A 137 -13.77 6.15 -9.27
C TRP A 137 -14.73 5.54 -10.31
N TYR A 138 -14.73 4.22 -10.46
CA TYR A 138 -15.60 3.49 -11.39
C TYR A 138 -17.05 3.37 -10.91
N GLU A 139 -17.27 3.39 -9.60
CA GLU A 139 -18.62 3.34 -9.01
C GLU A 139 -19.19 4.75 -8.85
N LYS A 140 -18.36 5.69 -8.39
CA LYS A 140 -18.74 7.07 -8.09
C LYS A 140 -17.76 7.99 -8.80
N PRO A 141 -18.06 8.48 -10.02
CA PRO A 141 -17.10 9.29 -10.76
C PRO A 141 -16.79 10.62 -10.08
N PHE A 142 -17.77 11.26 -9.42
CA PHE A 142 -17.62 12.59 -8.81
C PHE A 142 -17.39 12.55 -7.29
N PRO A 143 -16.83 13.61 -6.69
CA PRO A 143 -16.20 14.77 -7.35
C PRO A 143 -14.89 14.40 -8.05
N LEU A 144 -14.57 15.09 -9.16
CA LEU A 144 -13.30 15.03 -9.89
C LEU A 144 -12.61 16.39 -9.81
N PRO A 145 -11.27 16.48 -9.82
CA PRO A 145 -10.64 17.76 -9.99
C PRO A 145 -10.79 18.18 -11.44
N LEU A 146 -11.11 19.45 -11.66
CA LEU A 146 -11.34 20.04 -12.99
C LEU A 146 -10.22 19.76 -14.00
N THR A 147 -8.98 19.61 -13.54
CA THR A 147 -7.77 19.41 -14.37
C THR A 147 -6.79 18.40 -13.76
N HIS A 148 -7.30 17.25 -13.26
CA HIS A 148 -6.44 16.16 -12.76
C HIS A 148 -5.37 15.79 -13.78
N GLY A 149 -4.10 15.73 -13.36
CA GLY A 149 -2.99 15.31 -14.22
C GLY A 149 -2.51 16.34 -15.24
N CYS A 150 -3.04 17.58 -15.22
CA CYS A 150 -2.63 18.60 -16.20
C CYS A 150 -2.02 19.86 -15.57
N THR A 151 -2.50 20.28 -14.38
CA THR A 151 -2.04 21.54 -13.74
C THR A 151 -2.09 21.48 -12.21
N TRP A 152 -1.36 22.38 -11.55
CA TRP A 152 -1.24 22.51 -10.10
C TRP A 152 -2.44 23.24 -9.49
N TRP A 153 -3.63 22.63 -9.47
CA TRP A 153 -4.79 23.26 -8.80
C TRP A 153 -4.90 22.87 -7.32
N PRO A 154 -5.24 23.83 -6.44
CA PRO A 154 -5.49 23.58 -5.03
C PRO A 154 -6.87 22.95 -4.86
N TRP A 155 -7.01 21.68 -5.25
CA TRP A 155 -8.15 20.90 -4.78
C TRP A 155 -7.90 20.47 -3.33
N ASP A 156 -8.78 20.88 -2.42
CA ASP A 156 -8.80 20.47 -1.01
C ASP A 156 -9.19 18.98 -0.79
N GLY A 157 -9.35 18.19 -1.85
CA GLY A 157 -9.66 16.76 -1.76
C GLY A 157 -8.45 15.87 -1.45
N TYR A 158 -7.22 16.38 -1.62
CA TYR A 158 -6.00 15.61 -1.38
C TYR A 158 -5.58 15.65 0.09
N ILE A 159 -5.00 14.56 0.54
CA ILE A 159 -4.12 14.52 1.72
C ILE A 159 -2.68 14.48 1.18
N ASN A 160 -1.83 15.37 1.69
CA ASN A 160 -0.45 15.52 1.25
C ASN A 160 0.48 15.05 2.37
N TRP A 161 1.49 14.25 2.02
CA TRP A 161 2.52 13.84 2.96
C TRP A 161 3.44 15.02 3.30
N TYR A 162 3.90 15.08 4.55
CA TYR A 162 5.01 15.91 4.95
C TYR A 162 5.81 15.21 6.06
N ASP A 163 7.07 15.59 6.20
CA ASP A 163 7.92 15.25 7.34
C ASP A 163 8.97 16.34 7.57
N ASP A 164 9.90 16.11 8.50
CA ASP A 164 10.96 17.07 8.86
C ASP A 164 11.84 17.47 7.68
N ARG A 165 11.97 16.59 6.67
CA ARG A 165 12.78 16.85 5.46
C ARG A 165 11.94 17.32 4.28
N THR A 166 10.62 17.16 4.31
CA THR A 166 9.70 17.60 3.27
C THR A 166 8.64 18.52 3.85
N PRO A 167 8.98 19.80 4.13
CA PRO A 167 8.07 20.70 4.81
C PRO A 167 6.77 20.89 4.03
N PRO A 168 5.62 21.16 4.67
CA PRO A 168 4.34 21.33 3.99
C PRO A 168 4.38 22.36 2.84
N LYS A 169 3.88 21.98 1.65
CA LYS A 169 3.72 22.93 0.54
C LYS A 169 2.53 23.84 0.83
N ARG A 170 2.79 25.14 1.02
CA ARG A 170 1.79 26.15 1.40
C ARG A 170 0.58 26.28 0.46
N GLN A 171 0.69 25.80 -0.77
CA GLN A 171 -0.41 25.80 -1.74
C GLN A 171 -1.49 24.75 -1.46
N TYR A 172 -1.23 23.79 -0.56
CA TYR A 172 -2.18 22.75 -0.17
C TYR A 172 -2.70 22.98 1.25
N SER A 173 -3.93 22.53 1.50
CA SER A 173 -4.67 22.76 2.75
C SER A 173 -4.54 21.63 3.75
N ARG A 174 -4.44 20.38 3.31
CA ARG A 174 -4.43 19.18 4.18
C ARG A 174 -3.10 18.46 4.10
N HIS A 175 -2.47 18.28 5.25
CA HIS A 175 -1.20 17.59 5.38
C HIS A 175 -1.28 16.56 6.50
N THR A 176 -0.51 15.48 6.39
CA THR A 176 -0.31 14.50 7.45
C THR A 176 1.14 13.99 7.43
N ASP A 177 1.69 13.78 8.61
CA ASP A 177 2.97 13.14 8.92
C ASP A 177 2.74 11.78 9.60
N ARG A 178 1.49 11.32 9.69
CA ARG A 178 1.13 10.03 10.25
C ARG A 178 1.02 8.99 9.13
N PRO A 179 1.93 7.99 9.05
CA PRO A 179 1.91 7.01 7.99
C PRO A 179 0.56 6.31 7.83
N GLN A 180 -0.15 5.98 8.92
CA GLN A 180 -1.43 5.27 8.84
C GLN A 180 -2.57 6.07 8.18
N ASP A 181 -2.49 7.40 8.12
CA ASP A 181 -3.47 8.21 7.39
C ASP A 181 -3.32 8.03 5.87
N MET A 182 -2.10 7.76 5.42
CA MET A 182 -1.77 7.54 4.01
C MET A 182 -1.47 6.11 3.64
N TRP A 183 -1.02 5.22 4.51
CA TRP A 183 -0.64 3.82 4.25
C TRP A 183 -1.16 2.93 5.39
N PRO A 184 -2.49 2.77 5.53
CA PRO A 184 -3.05 1.91 6.56
C PRO A 184 -2.71 0.44 6.30
N GLU A 185 -2.56 -0.34 7.36
CA GLU A 185 -2.52 -1.81 7.26
C GLU A 185 -3.91 -2.31 6.82
N LEU A 186 -3.95 -3.19 5.81
CA LEU A 186 -5.19 -3.81 5.33
C LEU A 186 -5.15 -5.32 5.54
N ASN A 187 -6.32 -5.94 5.60
CA ASN A 187 -6.50 -7.40 5.56
C ASN A 187 -5.82 -8.19 6.69
N ARG A 188 -5.27 -7.52 7.69
CA ARG A 188 -4.62 -8.12 8.83
C ARG A 188 -5.59 -8.26 9.99
N VAL A 189 -5.63 -9.44 10.58
CA VAL A 189 -6.49 -9.72 11.73
C VAL A 189 -5.78 -9.36 13.02
N HIS A 190 -6.36 -8.43 13.77
CA HIS A 190 -6.00 -8.16 15.16
C HIS A 190 -6.70 -9.17 16.05
N VAL A 191 -5.94 -9.86 16.89
CA VAL A 191 -6.43 -10.91 17.79
C VAL A 191 -6.35 -10.41 19.23
N ASP A 192 -7.50 -10.16 19.84
CA ASP A 192 -7.60 -9.97 21.29
C ASP A 192 -7.85 -11.33 21.95
N ALA A 193 -6.97 -11.74 22.86
CA ALA A 193 -7.07 -13.01 23.56
C ALA A 193 -7.36 -12.82 25.04
N THR A 194 -8.33 -13.56 25.58
CA THR A 194 -8.62 -13.61 27.01
C THR A 194 -8.69 -15.05 27.49
N SER A 195 -8.31 -15.28 28.74
CA SER A 195 -8.37 -16.58 29.40
C SER A 195 -9.19 -16.48 30.69
N ALA A 196 -9.69 -17.61 31.17
CA ALA A 196 -10.23 -17.73 32.51
C ALA A 196 -9.33 -18.63 33.35
N TRP A 197 -9.40 -18.50 34.68
CA TRP A 197 -8.57 -19.30 35.57
C TRP A 197 -8.90 -20.79 35.45
N GLY A 198 -7.87 -21.62 35.31
CA GLY A 198 -8.00 -23.08 35.24
C GLY A 198 -8.61 -23.62 33.94
N THR A 199 -8.66 -22.83 32.85
CA THR A 199 -9.20 -23.29 31.57
C THR A 199 -8.12 -23.69 30.57
N ASP A 200 -8.38 -24.73 29.81
CA ASP A 200 -7.64 -25.16 28.61
C ASP A 200 -8.03 -24.34 27.36
N ARG A 201 -8.58 -23.13 27.55
CA ARG A 201 -9.22 -22.35 26.49
C ARG A 201 -8.77 -20.90 26.48
N LEU A 202 -8.70 -20.36 25.27
CA LEU A 202 -8.65 -18.93 25.01
C LEU A 202 -9.88 -18.47 24.27
N PHE A 203 -10.46 -17.37 24.75
CA PHE A 203 -11.55 -16.69 24.09
C PHE A 203 -10.95 -15.57 23.26
N LEU A 204 -11.05 -15.72 21.94
CA LEU A 204 -10.46 -14.81 20.97
C LEU A 204 -11.53 -13.91 20.37
N ARG A 205 -11.19 -12.64 20.19
CA ARG A 205 -11.94 -11.69 19.36
C ARG A 205 -11.05 -11.23 18.20
N PHE A 206 -11.64 -11.21 17.01
CA PHE A 206 -10.98 -10.82 15.77
C PHE A 206 -11.56 -9.52 15.25
N ASP A 207 -10.67 -8.57 14.95
CA ASP A 207 -10.97 -7.30 14.30
C ASP A 207 -10.04 -7.09 13.10
N THR A 208 -10.53 -6.47 12.03
CA THR A 208 -9.72 -6.22 10.82
C THR A 208 -10.19 -4.97 10.10
N TYR A 209 -9.28 -4.30 9.42
CA TYR A 209 -9.61 -3.36 8.35
C TYR A 209 -9.48 -4.04 6.99
N THR A 210 -10.56 -4.70 6.55
CA THR A 210 -10.64 -5.40 5.26
C THR A 210 -11.77 -4.78 4.42
N PRO A 211 -11.45 -4.00 3.38
CA PRO A 211 -12.46 -3.52 2.46
C PRO A 211 -13.21 -4.68 1.82
N ASN A 212 -14.54 -4.57 1.73
CA ASN A 212 -15.42 -5.66 1.31
C ASN A 212 -15.23 -6.96 2.11
N PHE A 213 -15.03 -6.88 3.43
CA PHE A 213 -14.93 -8.05 4.31
C PHE A 213 -16.04 -9.08 4.07
N SER A 214 -15.67 -10.36 4.09
CA SER A 214 -16.58 -11.52 3.96
C SER A 214 -16.61 -12.32 5.26
N HIS A 215 -15.47 -12.90 5.65
CA HIS A 215 -15.36 -13.76 6.85
C HIS A 215 -13.92 -13.89 7.32
N TYR A 216 -13.74 -14.52 8.48
CA TYR A 216 -12.43 -14.96 8.98
C TYR A 216 -12.20 -16.43 8.69
N GLU A 217 -10.94 -16.82 8.51
CA GLU A 217 -10.51 -18.20 8.47
C GLU A 217 -9.43 -18.46 9.53
N VAL A 218 -9.48 -19.63 10.15
CA VAL A 218 -8.50 -20.10 11.13
C VAL A 218 -7.85 -21.38 10.65
N ASN A 219 -6.55 -21.52 10.87
CA ASN A 219 -5.78 -22.74 10.68
C ASN A 219 -5.09 -23.08 12.01
N VAL A 220 -5.49 -24.19 12.61
CA VAL A 220 -4.98 -24.63 13.92
C VAL A 220 -4.03 -25.78 13.66
N ASP A 221 -2.78 -25.62 14.09
CA ASP A 221 -1.72 -26.64 13.98
C ASP A 221 -1.62 -27.26 12.58
N GLU A 222 -1.70 -26.41 11.55
CA GLU A 222 -1.59 -26.79 10.14
C GLU A 222 -2.67 -27.79 9.65
N GLN A 223 -3.81 -27.88 10.33
CA GLN A 223 -4.91 -28.79 9.97
C GLN A 223 -5.84 -28.27 8.87
N GLY A 224 -5.52 -27.13 8.28
CA GLY A 224 -6.25 -26.52 7.18
C GLY A 224 -7.20 -25.39 7.62
N TRP A 225 -7.49 -24.51 6.67
CA TRP A 225 -8.32 -23.33 6.87
C TRP A 225 -9.79 -23.67 7.05
N LYS A 226 -10.41 -23.11 8.10
CA LYS A 226 -11.84 -23.22 8.38
C LYS A 226 -12.44 -21.85 8.64
N THR A 227 -13.61 -21.58 8.08
CA THR A 227 -14.35 -20.34 8.35
C THR A 227 -14.76 -20.25 9.82
N THR A 228 -14.71 -19.05 10.37
CA THR A 228 -15.13 -18.76 11.74
C THR A 228 -15.75 -17.37 11.88
N ASP A 229 -16.46 -17.16 13.00
CA ASP A 229 -16.99 -15.87 13.40
C ASP A 229 -15.91 -14.97 14.01
N SER A 230 -16.25 -13.70 14.25
CA SER A 230 -15.36 -12.72 14.91
C SER A 230 -15.05 -13.06 16.38
N ARG A 231 -15.75 -14.03 16.96
CA ARG A 231 -15.50 -14.55 18.31
C ARG A 231 -15.30 -16.05 18.21
N TRP A 232 -14.16 -16.53 18.71
CA TRP A 232 -13.81 -17.93 18.59
C TRP A 232 -13.15 -18.46 19.86
N CYS A 233 -13.48 -19.70 20.23
CA CYS A 233 -12.91 -20.36 21.40
C CYS A 233 -11.82 -21.33 20.93
N TRP A 234 -10.56 -21.01 21.24
CA TRP A 234 -9.43 -21.88 20.97
C TRP A 234 -9.24 -22.87 22.12
N LEU A 235 -9.40 -24.16 21.83
CA LEU A 235 -9.06 -25.23 22.77
C LEU A 235 -7.56 -25.54 22.63
N LEU A 236 -6.82 -25.43 23.73
CA LEU A 236 -5.40 -25.69 23.80
C LEU A 236 -5.13 -27.14 24.20
N HIS A 237 -4.15 -27.76 23.56
CA HIS A 237 -3.59 -29.04 23.98
C HIS A 237 -2.24 -28.84 24.69
N PRO A 238 -1.76 -29.81 25.50
CA PRO A 238 -0.43 -29.73 26.08
C PRO A 238 0.66 -29.55 25.02
N GLY A 239 1.65 -28.69 25.30
CA GLY A 239 2.74 -28.38 24.38
C GLY A 239 2.47 -27.14 23.50
N LYS A 240 3.07 -27.13 22.30
CA LYS A 240 3.01 -26.01 21.36
C LYS A 240 1.69 -26.03 20.59
N ASN A 241 0.95 -24.94 20.65
CA ASN A 241 -0.26 -24.67 19.89
C ASN A 241 0.01 -23.50 18.95
N VAL A 242 -0.35 -23.64 17.67
CA VAL A 242 -0.22 -22.59 16.66
C VAL A 242 -1.58 -22.30 16.05
N LEU A 243 -1.98 -21.04 16.09
CA LEU A 243 -3.16 -20.54 15.41
C LEU A 243 -2.72 -19.53 14.37
N GLU A 244 -3.13 -19.76 13.13
CA GLU A 244 -3.08 -18.75 12.08
C GLU A 244 -4.51 -18.24 11.83
N VAL A 245 -4.67 -16.92 11.72
CA VAL A 245 -5.97 -16.28 11.43
C VAL A 245 -5.81 -15.32 10.27
N ARG A 246 -6.72 -15.35 9.31
CA ARG A 246 -6.74 -14.40 8.19
C ARG A 246 -8.15 -13.90 7.90
N ALA A 247 -8.24 -12.69 7.34
CA ALA A 247 -9.49 -12.15 6.83
C ALA A 247 -9.61 -12.46 5.33
N VAL A 248 -10.83 -12.72 4.86
CA VAL A 248 -11.13 -12.94 3.44
C VAL A 248 -12.14 -11.90 3.00
N ASN A 249 -11.92 -11.28 1.84
CA ASN A 249 -12.88 -10.34 1.27
C ASN A 249 -13.92 -11.02 0.37
N LYS A 250 -14.95 -10.27 -0.05
CA LYS A 250 -16.06 -10.78 -0.87
C LYS A 250 -15.64 -11.26 -2.27
N LEU A 251 -14.44 -10.91 -2.73
CA LEU A 251 -13.86 -11.35 -4.00
C LEU A 251 -12.91 -12.54 -3.82
N GLY A 252 -12.74 -13.05 -2.59
CA GLY A 252 -11.95 -14.23 -2.28
C GLY A 252 -10.46 -13.97 -2.03
N ALA A 253 -10.00 -12.71 -2.06
CA ALA A 253 -8.62 -12.41 -1.67
C ALA A 253 -8.48 -12.57 -0.16
N ALA A 254 -7.47 -13.36 0.25
CA ALA A 254 -7.17 -13.67 1.63
C ALA A 254 -5.98 -12.83 2.12
N GLY A 255 -6.12 -12.25 3.30
CA GLY A 255 -5.10 -11.44 3.95
C GLY A 255 -3.90 -12.22 4.45
N LYS A 256 -2.83 -11.49 4.80
CA LYS A 256 -1.66 -12.05 5.49
C LYS A 256 -2.10 -12.71 6.80
N PRO A 257 -1.78 -14.00 7.01
CA PRO A 257 -2.09 -14.66 8.27
C PRO A 257 -1.42 -13.98 9.46
N THR A 258 -2.18 -13.74 10.52
CA THR A 258 -1.67 -13.42 11.84
C THR A 258 -1.45 -14.71 12.60
N VAL A 259 -0.23 -14.91 13.10
CA VAL A 259 0.17 -16.16 13.78
C VAL A 259 0.28 -15.92 15.28
N VAL A 260 -0.43 -16.75 16.05
CA VAL A 260 -0.38 -16.78 17.52
C VAL A 260 0.19 -18.14 17.95
N CYS A 261 1.29 -18.10 18.69
CA CYS A 261 1.98 -19.30 19.19
C CYS A 261 1.93 -19.32 20.71
N ILE A 262 1.44 -20.41 21.29
CA ILE A 262 1.30 -20.57 22.75
C ILE A 262 1.80 -21.94 23.16
N ASN A 263 2.60 -21.97 24.23
CA ASN A 263 2.99 -23.22 24.87
C ASN A 263 2.15 -23.43 26.13
N GLN A 264 1.30 -24.44 26.11
CA GLN A 264 0.47 -24.82 27.25
C GLN A 264 1.22 -25.86 28.09
N ALA A 265 1.42 -25.56 29.38
CA ALA A 265 1.98 -26.52 30.31
C ALA A 265 1.04 -27.74 30.47
N PRO A 266 1.60 -28.95 30.70
CA PRO A 266 0.78 -30.09 31.12
C PRO A 266 -0.02 -29.74 32.38
N PRO A 267 -1.24 -30.28 32.54
CA PRO A 267 -2.00 -30.16 33.78
C PRO A 267 -1.28 -30.80 34.98
#